data_AF-A0AAV0G3R0-F1
#
_entry.id   AF-A0AAV0G3R0-F1
#
_cell.length_a   1.000
_cell.length_b   1.000
_cell.length_c   1.000
_cell.angle_alpha   90.00
_cell.angle_beta   90.00
_cell.angle_gamma   90.00
#
_symmetry.space_group_name_H-M   'P 1'
#
loop_
_entity.id
_entity.type
_entity.pdbx_description
1 polymer ?
#
loop_
_entity_poly.entity_id
_entity_poly.type
_entity_poly.pdbx_seq_one_letter_code
_entity_poly.pdbx_strand_id
1 'polypeptide(L)'
;MVMGSLNDEKLRFCIDRGGTFTDVYAEIPGQPEGRVMKLLSVDPSNYDDAPVEGIRRVLEEFTGKKLSRSSKIPTDKIEWIRMGTTVATNALLERQGERIALCVTRGFKDLLQIGNQSRPNIFDLTVSKPSNLYEEVVEVDERVELVDNKDELDSDFSASIFQGVSGEHVRVVKPLNEGALKPLLRALLEKGTCGEQTV
;
A
#
# COMPACT_ATOMS: atom_id res chain seq x y z
N MET A 1 -11.91 10.24 29.38
CA MET A 1 -11.59 10.52 27.97
C MET A 1 -10.66 11.72 27.98
N VAL A 2 -9.35 11.50 27.83
CA VAL A 2 -8.33 12.55 27.97
C VAL A 2 -8.30 13.34 26.66
N MET A 3 -8.80 14.58 26.67
CA MET A 3 -8.56 15.53 25.60
C MET A 3 -7.05 15.80 25.56
N GLY A 4 -6.39 15.35 24.50
CA GLY A 4 -4.99 15.61 24.25
C GLY A 4 -4.74 17.12 24.23
N SER A 5 -3.66 17.52 24.90
CA SER A 5 -3.10 18.87 24.92
C SER A 5 -3.16 19.51 23.53
N LEU A 6 -4.09 20.45 23.34
CA LEU A 6 -4.15 21.27 22.13
C LEU A 6 -2.88 22.12 22.11
N ASN A 7 -1.96 21.78 21.20
CA ASN A 7 -0.84 22.66 20.89
C ASN A 7 -1.44 23.82 20.07
N ASP A 8 -1.92 24.86 20.74
CA ASP A 8 -2.70 26.00 20.22
C ASP A 8 -1.96 26.88 19.18
N GLU A 9 -0.84 26.40 18.62
CA GLU A 9 -0.03 27.11 17.64
C GLU A 9 0.30 26.28 16.38
N LYS A 10 -0.26 25.07 16.23
CA LYS A 10 0.02 24.19 15.09
C LYS A 10 -1.22 23.82 14.30
N LEU A 11 -1.02 23.66 12.99
CA LEU A 11 -2.03 23.29 12.01
C LEU A 11 -2.19 21.76 11.96
N ARG A 12 -3.42 21.32 11.70
CA ARG A 12 -3.75 19.91 11.46
C ARG A 12 -4.47 19.77 10.14
N PHE A 13 -4.04 18.83 9.29
CA PHE A 13 -4.56 18.69 7.92
C PHE A 13 -5.23 17.35 7.67
N CYS A 14 -6.43 17.37 7.12
CA CYS A 14 -7.08 16.23 6.50
C CYS A 14 -7.18 16.47 4.99
N ILE A 15 -6.56 15.61 4.19
CA ILE A 15 -6.50 15.74 2.73
C ILE A 15 -7.07 14.49 2.10
N ASP A 16 -7.98 14.65 1.13
CA ASP A 16 -8.47 13.58 0.29
C ASP A 16 -8.11 13.86 -1.17
N ARG A 17 -7.13 13.11 -1.69
CA ARG A 17 -6.72 13.19 -3.10
C ARG A 17 -7.58 12.26 -3.95
N GLY A 18 -8.56 12.86 -4.63
CA GLY A 18 -9.38 12.24 -5.66
C GLY A 18 -8.70 12.18 -7.04
N GLY A 19 -9.39 11.60 -8.02
CA GLY A 19 -8.93 11.58 -9.42
C GLY A 19 -8.96 12.97 -10.07
N THR A 20 -10.05 13.71 -9.90
CA THR A 20 -10.23 15.05 -10.50
C THR A 20 -9.87 16.18 -9.54
N PHE A 21 -10.26 16.05 -8.28
CA PHE A 21 -10.05 17.08 -7.28
C PHE A 21 -9.41 16.54 -6.01
N THR A 22 -8.65 17.40 -5.35
CA THR A 22 -8.12 17.19 -4.00
C THR A 22 -8.85 18.11 -3.04
N ASP A 23 -9.50 17.53 -2.05
CA ASP A 23 -10.19 18.25 -0.98
C ASP A 23 -9.25 18.38 0.22
N VAL A 24 -9.11 19.60 0.74
CA VAL A 24 -8.21 19.91 1.85
C VAL A 24 -9.03 20.58 2.95
N TYR A 25 -8.98 20.00 4.13
CA TYR A 25 -9.45 20.59 5.37
C TYR A 25 -8.26 20.83 6.30
N ALA A 26 -8.18 22.03 6.86
CA ALA A 26 -7.19 22.37 7.86
C ALA A 26 -7.85 22.94 9.11
N GLU A 27 -7.49 22.41 10.27
CA GLU A 27 -7.82 23.03 11.54
C GLU A 27 -6.75 24.08 11.83
N ILE A 28 -7.20 25.34 11.96
CA ILE A 28 -6.34 26.49 12.21
C ILE A 28 -6.57 26.98 13.65
N PRO A 29 -5.52 27.08 14.48
CA PRO A 29 -5.67 27.60 15.83
C PRO A 29 -6.33 28.98 15.85
N GLY A 30 -7.31 29.17 16.72
CA GLY A 30 -8.09 30.41 16.81
C GLY A 30 -9.15 30.61 15.72
N GLN A 31 -9.31 29.66 14.77
CA GLN A 31 -10.37 29.68 13.77
C GLN A 31 -11.25 28.42 13.90
N PRO A 32 -12.40 28.49 14.62
CA PRO A 32 -13.23 27.32 14.91
C PRO A 32 -13.73 26.57 13.68
N GLU A 33 -13.99 27.29 12.59
CA GLU A 33 -14.49 26.72 11.32
C GLU A 33 -13.39 26.00 10.52
N GLY A 34 -12.12 26.24 10.86
CA GLY A 34 -10.97 25.82 10.06
C GLY A 34 -10.97 26.41 8.65
N ARG A 35 -10.26 25.74 7.74
CA ARG A 35 -10.13 26.13 6.34
C ARG A 35 -10.42 24.96 5.42
N VAL A 36 -11.39 25.12 4.54
CA VAL A 36 -11.71 24.17 3.47
C VAL A 36 -11.28 24.75 2.13
N MET A 37 -10.64 23.94 1.29
CA MET A 37 -10.39 24.28 -0.11
C MET A 37 -10.41 23.05 -1.00
N LYS A 38 -10.63 23.30 -2.30
CA LYS A 38 -10.65 22.29 -3.36
C LYS A 38 -9.67 22.69 -4.44
N LEU A 39 -8.79 21.78 -4.82
CA LEU A 39 -7.81 21.96 -5.89
C LEU A 39 -8.06 20.93 -7.00
N LEU A 40 -7.63 21.22 -8.22
CA LEU A 40 -7.53 20.18 -9.25
C LEU A 40 -6.43 19.20 -8.81
N SER A 41 -6.69 17.89 -8.90
CA SER A 41 -5.68 16.89 -8.51
C SER A 41 -4.46 16.89 -9.43
N VAL A 42 -4.63 17.34 -10.68
CA VAL A 42 -3.58 17.45 -11.70
C VAL A 42 -3.70 18.82 -12.37
N ASP A 43 -2.74 19.70 -12.12
CA ASP A 43 -2.66 21.04 -12.71
C ASP A 43 -1.19 21.50 -12.82
N PRO A 44 -0.39 20.85 -13.69
CA PRO A 44 1.06 21.06 -13.78
C PRO A 44 1.45 22.47 -14.22
N SER A 45 0.50 23.25 -14.76
CA SER A 45 0.76 24.66 -15.10
C SER A 45 0.83 25.56 -13.85
N ASN A 46 0.30 25.10 -12.72
CA ASN A 46 0.20 25.90 -11.50
C ASN A 46 0.98 25.28 -10.33
N TYR A 47 0.97 23.97 -10.17
CA TYR A 47 1.64 23.26 -9.08
C TYR A 47 1.89 21.79 -9.43
N ASP A 48 2.97 21.22 -8.88
CA ASP A 48 3.36 19.83 -9.15
C ASP A 48 2.47 18.81 -8.40
N ASP A 49 2.01 19.16 -7.19
CA ASP A 49 1.20 18.29 -6.34
C ASP A 49 0.14 19.10 -5.57
N ALA A 50 -1.12 18.70 -5.72
CA ALA A 50 -2.26 19.39 -5.13
C ALA A 50 -2.28 19.36 -3.58
N PRO A 51 -2.03 18.22 -2.91
CA PRO A 51 -1.85 18.17 -1.46
C PRO A 51 -0.81 19.16 -0.93
N VAL A 52 0.38 19.18 -1.52
CA VAL A 52 1.47 20.11 -1.13
C VAL A 52 1.05 21.56 -1.35
N GLU A 53 0.40 21.88 -2.48
CA GLU A 53 -0.11 23.23 -2.74
C GLU A 53 -1.22 23.63 -1.76
N GLY A 54 -2.11 22.71 -1.37
CA GLY A 54 -3.15 22.98 -0.38
C GLY A 54 -2.57 23.35 0.98
N ILE A 55 -1.59 22.57 1.45
CA ILE A 55 -0.86 22.86 2.68
C ILE A 55 -0.15 24.23 2.58
N ARG A 56 0.48 24.52 1.43
CA ARG A 56 1.16 25.80 1.18
C ARG A 56 0.20 26.98 1.36
N ARG A 57 -0.96 26.96 0.70
CA ARG A 57 -1.94 28.06 0.76
C ARG A 57 -2.44 28.31 2.17
N VAL A 58 -2.71 27.26 2.94
CA VAL A 58 -3.12 27.38 4.35
C VAL A 58 -1.99 27.96 5.20
N LEU A 59 -0.75 27.51 5.00
CA LEU A 59 0.40 28.05 5.74
C LEU A 59 0.65 29.53 5.42
N GLU A 60 0.52 29.93 4.15
CA GLU A 60 0.63 31.34 3.76
C GLU A 60 -0.43 32.20 4.43
N GLU A 61 -1.68 31.71 4.50
CA GLU A 61 -2.80 32.36 5.17
C GLU A 61 -2.56 32.47 6.69
N PHE A 62 -2.15 31.38 7.34
CA PHE A 62 -1.93 31.33 8.79
C PHE A 62 -0.71 32.16 9.24
N THR A 63 0.38 32.12 8.47
CA THR A 63 1.63 32.81 8.84
C THR A 63 1.73 34.24 8.29
N GLY A 64 0.89 34.59 7.31
CA GLY A 64 0.98 35.85 6.57
C GLY A 64 2.23 35.97 5.68
N LYS A 65 3.04 34.90 5.56
CA LYS A 65 4.28 34.88 4.79
C LYS A 65 4.08 34.11 3.49
N LYS A 66 4.48 34.71 2.37
CA LYS A 66 4.53 33.98 1.10
C LYS A 66 5.60 32.90 1.12
N LEU A 67 5.26 31.73 0.62
CA LEU A 67 6.13 30.57 0.48
C LEU A 67 6.39 30.33 -1.00
N SER A 68 7.65 30.13 -1.37
CA SER A 68 7.98 29.82 -2.76
C SER A 68 7.40 28.45 -3.16
N ARG A 69 6.82 28.37 -4.37
CA ARG A 69 6.32 27.11 -4.92
C ARG A 69 7.41 26.06 -5.14
N SER A 70 8.65 26.50 -5.39
CA SER A 70 9.81 25.61 -5.55
C SER A 70 10.46 25.19 -4.23
N SER A 71 10.05 25.78 -3.10
CA SER A 71 10.61 25.46 -1.80
C SER A 71 9.83 24.34 -1.10
N LYS A 72 10.54 23.54 -0.29
CA LYS A 72 9.92 22.55 0.59
C LYS A 72 8.99 23.25 1.59
N ILE A 73 7.90 22.59 1.93
CA ILE A 73 6.95 23.07 2.92
C ILE A 73 7.61 23.05 4.31
N PRO A 74 7.62 24.18 5.05
CA PRO A 74 8.06 24.19 6.44
C PRO A 74 7.07 23.40 7.31
N THR A 75 7.59 22.49 8.13
CA THR A 75 6.78 21.56 8.95
C THR A 75 6.70 21.94 10.42
N ASP A 76 7.40 22.98 10.86
CA ASP A 76 7.47 23.42 12.26
C ASP A 76 6.10 23.83 12.83
N LYS A 77 5.22 24.36 11.96
CA LYS A 77 3.84 24.76 12.28
C LYS A 77 2.80 23.68 11.97
N ILE A 78 3.22 22.47 11.60
CA ILE A 78 2.31 21.35 11.31
C ILE A 78 2.40 20.35 12.46
N GLU A 79 1.26 19.98 13.03
CA GLU A 79 1.20 18.92 14.04
C GLU A 79 1.09 17.54 13.38
N TRP A 80 0.15 17.39 12.45
CA TRP A 80 0.00 16.17 11.65
C TRP A 80 -0.72 16.43 10.33
N ILE A 81 -0.53 15.50 9.40
CA ILE A 81 -1.24 15.42 8.14
C ILE A 81 -1.84 14.02 8.05
N ARG A 82 -3.16 13.94 7.85
CA ARG A 82 -3.88 12.73 7.51
C ARG A 82 -4.26 12.81 6.05
N MET A 83 -3.84 11.83 5.28
CA MET A 83 -4.05 11.79 3.85
C MET A 83 -4.79 10.53 3.46
N GLY A 84 -5.96 10.70 2.84
CA GLY A 84 -6.66 9.69 2.07
C GLY A 84 -6.40 9.92 0.59
N THR A 85 -6.38 8.83 -0.18
CA THR A 85 -6.40 8.92 -1.64
C THR A 85 -7.22 7.80 -2.25
N THR A 86 -7.89 8.10 -3.35
CA THR A 86 -8.60 7.11 -4.16
C THR A 86 -7.78 6.62 -5.36
N VAL A 87 -6.55 7.11 -5.54
CA VAL A 87 -5.68 6.75 -6.67
C VAL A 87 -5.43 5.24 -6.72
N ALA A 88 -5.09 4.62 -5.60
CA ALA A 88 -4.80 3.18 -5.56
C ALA A 88 -6.04 2.32 -5.91
N THR A 89 -7.21 2.69 -5.39
CA THR A 89 -8.46 1.97 -5.68
C THR A 89 -8.85 2.10 -7.14
N ASN A 90 -8.74 3.31 -7.71
CA ASN A 90 -9.05 3.53 -9.13
C ASN A 90 -8.04 2.81 -10.03
N ALA A 91 -6.75 2.87 -9.71
CA ALA A 91 -5.72 2.11 -10.40
C ALA A 91 -6.03 0.60 -10.44
N LEU A 92 -6.49 0.03 -9.32
CA LEU A 92 -6.91 -1.37 -9.25
C LEU A 92 -8.16 -1.65 -10.12
N LEU A 93 -9.18 -0.79 -10.04
CA LEU A 93 -10.43 -0.95 -10.80
C LEU A 93 -10.22 -0.78 -12.31
N GLU A 94 -9.37 0.15 -12.71
CA GLU A 94 -9.03 0.48 -14.11
C GLU A 94 -7.90 -0.40 -14.66
N ARG A 95 -7.37 -1.33 -13.86
CA ARG A 95 -6.23 -2.19 -14.21
C ARG A 95 -5.00 -1.39 -14.68
N GLN A 96 -4.81 -0.21 -14.10
CA GLN A 96 -3.65 0.64 -14.34
C GLN A 96 -2.62 0.39 -13.24
N GLY A 97 -1.80 -0.64 -13.43
CA GLY A 97 -0.72 -0.97 -12.52
C GLY A 97 0.44 -1.60 -13.27
N GLU A 98 1.55 -1.80 -12.57
CA GLU A 98 2.74 -2.45 -13.12
C GLU A 98 2.48 -3.93 -13.41
N ARG A 99 3.29 -4.49 -14.31
CA ARG A 99 3.26 -5.92 -14.64
C ARG A 99 3.79 -6.71 -13.44
N ILE A 100 2.96 -7.56 -12.86
CA ILE A 100 3.31 -8.35 -11.68
C ILE A 100 3.44 -9.85 -12.00
N ALA A 101 4.36 -10.52 -11.30
CA ALA A 101 4.49 -11.97 -11.27
C ALA A 101 4.08 -12.53 -9.91
N LEU A 102 3.45 -13.71 -9.91
CA LEU A 102 3.13 -14.46 -8.71
C LEU A 102 4.25 -15.46 -8.41
N CYS A 103 4.91 -15.32 -7.26
CA CYS A 103 5.87 -16.31 -6.76
C CYS A 103 5.16 -17.18 -5.72
N VAL A 104 5.08 -18.49 -5.96
CA VAL A 104 4.30 -19.41 -5.12
C VAL A 104 5.00 -20.75 -4.96
N THR A 105 4.76 -21.47 -3.88
CA THR A 105 5.24 -22.84 -3.67
C THR A 105 4.84 -23.75 -4.83
N ARG A 106 5.75 -24.62 -5.26
CA ARG A 106 5.50 -25.59 -6.34
C ARG A 106 4.28 -26.47 -6.06
N GLY A 107 3.43 -26.63 -7.06
CA GLY A 107 2.14 -27.31 -6.97
C GLY A 107 0.96 -26.37 -6.68
N PHE A 108 1.21 -25.08 -6.47
CA PHE A 108 0.17 -24.08 -6.17
C PHE A 108 0.05 -22.97 -7.21
N LYS A 109 0.60 -23.18 -8.42
CA LYS A 109 0.51 -22.22 -9.54
C LYS A 109 -0.88 -21.64 -9.76
N ASP A 110 -1.91 -22.50 -9.68
CA ASP A 110 -3.29 -22.13 -10.02
C ASP A 110 -4.09 -21.61 -8.81
N LEU A 111 -3.47 -21.46 -7.63
CA LEU A 111 -4.16 -21.13 -6.37
C LEU A 111 -5.07 -19.90 -6.50
N LEU A 112 -4.54 -18.79 -7.03
CA LEU A 112 -5.30 -17.55 -7.18
C LEU A 112 -6.29 -17.59 -8.36
N GLN A 113 -6.03 -18.41 -9.38
CA GLN A 113 -6.96 -18.60 -10.50
C GLN A 113 -8.19 -19.44 -10.11
N ILE A 114 -7.96 -20.46 -9.28
CA ILE A 114 -9.01 -21.27 -8.66
C ILE A 114 -9.82 -20.39 -7.70
N GLY A 115 -9.13 -19.57 -6.90
CA GLY A 115 -9.74 -18.74 -5.87
C GLY A 115 -10.39 -19.58 -4.78
N ASN A 116 -11.38 -19.02 -4.08
CA ASN A 116 -12.10 -19.70 -3.00
C ASN A 116 -13.37 -20.43 -3.48
N GLN A 117 -13.57 -20.56 -4.80
CA GLN A 117 -14.76 -21.17 -5.42
C GLN A 117 -16.11 -20.58 -4.96
N SER A 118 -16.11 -19.40 -4.34
CA SER A 118 -17.35 -18.74 -3.92
C SER A 118 -18.16 -18.33 -5.14
N ARG A 119 -19.41 -18.78 -5.20
CA ARG A 119 -20.37 -18.42 -6.26
C ARG A 119 -21.49 -17.57 -5.65
N PRO A 120 -21.50 -16.25 -5.90
CA PRO A 120 -22.58 -15.39 -5.41
C PRO A 120 -23.96 -15.86 -5.92
N ASN A 121 -24.01 -16.32 -7.17
CA ASN A 121 -25.19 -16.89 -7.81
C ASN A 121 -24.92 -18.36 -8.17
N ILE A 122 -25.26 -19.29 -7.28
CA ILE A 122 -24.94 -20.73 -7.43
C ILE A 122 -25.59 -21.40 -8.66
N PHE A 123 -26.66 -20.82 -9.21
CA PHE A 123 -27.40 -21.35 -10.36
C PHE A 123 -27.04 -20.69 -11.70
N ASP A 124 -26.16 -19.68 -11.70
CA ASP A 124 -25.70 -19.07 -12.95
C ASP A 124 -24.76 -20.05 -13.68
N LEU A 125 -25.15 -20.44 -14.90
CA LEU A 125 -24.36 -21.34 -15.75
C LEU A 125 -23.24 -20.61 -16.49
N THR A 126 -23.26 -19.27 -16.52
CA THR A 126 -22.37 -18.39 -17.28
C THR A 126 -21.48 -17.51 -16.38
N VAL A 127 -21.06 -18.03 -15.22
CA VAL A 127 -20.23 -17.28 -14.26
C VAL A 127 -18.91 -16.83 -14.90
N SER A 128 -18.74 -15.52 -15.05
CA SER A 128 -17.48 -14.89 -15.43
C SER A 128 -16.61 -14.68 -14.20
N LYS A 129 -15.40 -15.26 -14.19
CA LYS A 129 -14.38 -14.98 -13.17
C LYS A 129 -13.64 -13.69 -13.53
N PRO A 130 -13.29 -12.82 -12.55
CA PRO A 130 -12.35 -11.74 -12.79
C PRO A 130 -11.02 -12.29 -13.34
N SER A 131 -10.38 -11.54 -14.24
CA SER A 131 -9.03 -11.89 -14.70
C SER A 131 -8.02 -11.80 -13.55
N ASN A 132 -6.94 -12.59 -13.63
CA ASN A 132 -5.84 -12.50 -12.68
C ASN A 132 -5.16 -11.13 -12.74
N LEU A 133 -4.56 -10.70 -11.63
CA LEU A 133 -3.75 -9.48 -11.59
C LEU A 133 -2.33 -9.73 -12.11
N TYR A 134 -1.82 -10.96 -12.00
CA TYR A 134 -0.50 -11.36 -12.44
C TYR A 134 -0.47 -11.86 -13.88
N GLU A 135 0.68 -11.74 -14.53
CA GLU A 135 0.93 -12.22 -15.89
C GLU A 135 1.72 -13.53 -15.92
N GLU A 136 2.68 -13.68 -15.01
CA GLU A 136 3.56 -14.86 -14.92
C GLU A 136 3.49 -15.47 -13.52
N VAL A 137 3.69 -16.80 -13.44
CA VAL A 137 3.77 -17.52 -12.17
C VAL A 137 5.11 -18.25 -12.09
N VAL A 138 5.85 -18.00 -11.01
CA VAL A 138 7.08 -18.70 -10.65
C VAL A 138 6.77 -19.69 -9.54
N GLU A 139 6.91 -20.96 -9.85
CA GLU A 139 6.81 -22.03 -8.85
C GLU A 139 8.17 -22.24 -8.17
N VAL A 140 8.19 -22.06 -6.86
CA VAL A 140 9.37 -22.22 -6.02
C VAL A 140 9.38 -23.62 -5.44
N ASP A 141 10.44 -24.36 -5.71
CA ASP A 141 10.63 -25.73 -5.22
C ASP A 141 11.09 -25.75 -3.76
N GLU A 142 10.24 -25.23 -2.88
CA GLU A 142 10.40 -25.19 -1.41
C GLU A 142 9.18 -25.84 -0.73
N ARG A 143 9.28 -26.14 0.56
CA ARG A 143 8.15 -26.63 1.34
C ARG A 143 8.29 -26.29 2.82
N VAL A 144 7.22 -25.74 3.38
CA VAL A 144 7.05 -25.51 4.81
C VAL A 144 5.75 -26.12 5.33
N GLU A 145 5.72 -26.45 6.61
CA GLU A 145 4.56 -27.03 7.31
C GLU A 145 4.33 -26.32 8.65
N LEU A 146 3.07 -26.10 9.03
CA LEU A 146 2.73 -25.57 10.35
C LEU A 146 2.97 -26.64 11.42
N VAL A 147 3.51 -26.20 12.57
CA VAL A 147 3.72 -27.04 13.75
C VAL A 147 2.76 -26.58 14.84
N ASP A 148 1.67 -27.33 15.01
CA ASP A 148 0.65 -27.02 16.02
C ASP A 148 0.91 -27.74 17.36
N ASN A 149 1.66 -28.85 17.33
CA ASN A 149 1.93 -29.65 18.53
C ASN A 149 3.23 -29.20 19.22
N LYS A 150 3.12 -28.82 20.50
CA LYS A 150 4.26 -28.41 21.32
C LYS A 150 5.26 -29.53 21.58
N ASP A 151 4.82 -30.79 21.59
CA ASP A 151 5.71 -31.94 21.79
C ASP A 151 6.71 -32.09 20.64
N GLU A 152 6.40 -31.56 19.45
CA GLU A 152 7.31 -31.57 18.29
C GLU A 152 8.44 -30.53 18.41
N LEU A 153 8.27 -29.51 19.26
CA LEU A 153 9.27 -28.47 19.53
C LEU A 153 10.43 -29.01 20.38
N ASP A 154 10.19 -30.05 21.19
CA ASP A 154 11.18 -30.66 22.08
C ASP A 154 11.90 -31.87 21.45
N SER A 155 11.69 -32.11 20.14
CA SER A 155 12.33 -33.20 19.39
C SER A 155 13.69 -32.79 18.79
N ASP A 156 14.50 -33.79 18.39
CA ASP A 156 15.77 -33.58 17.68
C ASP A 156 15.61 -32.84 16.33
N PHE A 157 14.37 -32.72 15.83
CA PHE A 157 14.03 -31.95 14.62
C PHE A 157 13.73 -30.47 14.89
N SER A 158 13.85 -30.00 16.14
CA SER A 158 13.67 -28.58 16.52
C SER A 158 14.56 -27.63 15.70
N ALA A 159 15.72 -28.08 15.23
CA ALA A 159 16.64 -27.30 14.42
C ALA A 159 16.08 -26.86 13.04
N SER A 160 15.00 -27.48 12.56
CA SER A 160 14.30 -27.07 11.33
C SER A 160 12.96 -26.37 11.59
N ILE A 161 12.65 -26.06 12.85
CA ILE A 161 11.46 -25.31 13.26
C ILE A 161 11.84 -23.86 13.52
N PHE A 162 11.07 -22.95 12.94
CA PHE A 162 11.26 -21.51 13.04
C PHE A 162 9.96 -20.85 13.47
N GLN A 163 10.05 -19.78 14.25
CA GLN A 163 8.90 -18.96 14.57
C GLN A 163 8.69 -17.93 13.46
N GLY A 164 7.51 -17.93 12.85
CA GLY A 164 7.09 -16.94 11.86
C GLY A 164 6.79 -15.58 12.49
N VAL A 165 6.64 -14.56 11.64
CA VAL A 165 6.42 -13.17 12.08
C VAL A 165 5.08 -12.97 12.79
N SER A 166 4.09 -13.82 12.53
CA SER A 166 2.79 -13.85 13.22
C SER A 166 2.78 -14.73 14.47
N GLY A 167 3.92 -15.32 14.84
CA GLY A 167 4.10 -16.09 16.07
C GLY A 167 3.83 -17.60 15.94
N GLU A 168 3.40 -18.07 14.78
CA GLU A 168 3.25 -19.48 14.44
C GLU A 168 4.60 -20.20 14.36
N HIS A 169 4.62 -21.50 14.64
CA HIS A 169 5.82 -22.32 14.44
C HIS A 169 5.72 -23.05 13.11
N VAL A 170 6.80 -23.02 12.34
CA VAL A 170 6.85 -23.55 10.98
C VAL A 170 8.07 -24.46 10.84
N ARG A 171 7.85 -25.68 10.35
CA ARG A 171 8.92 -26.60 9.98
C ARG A 171 9.29 -26.41 8.51
N VAL A 172 10.58 -26.28 8.23
CA VAL A 172 11.11 -26.28 6.86
C VAL A 172 11.33 -27.72 6.40
N VAL A 173 10.43 -28.24 5.58
CA VAL A 173 10.52 -29.59 4.98
C VAL A 173 11.48 -29.60 3.81
N LYS A 174 11.45 -28.54 3.00
CA LYS A 174 12.39 -28.33 1.90
C LYS A 174 12.80 -26.87 1.86
N PRO A 175 14.09 -26.57 2.09
CA PRO A 175 14.56 -25.20 2.15
C PRO A 175 14.51 -24.52 0.78
N LEU A 176 14.38 -23.19 0.82
CA LEU A 176 14.44 -22.35 -0.35
C LEU A 176 15.81 -22.44 -1.03
N ASN A 177 15.82 -22.72 -2.34
CA ASN A 177 17.04 -22.64 -3.14
C ASN A 177 17.17 -21.25 -3.80
N GLU A 178 17.80 -20.32 -3.08
CA GLU A 178 18.01 -18.96 -3.59
C GLU A 178 18.87 -18.90 -4.85
N GLY A 179 19.84 -19.81 -4.99
CA GLY A 179 20.74 -19.87 -6.14
C GLY A 179 19.99 -20.17 -7.45
N ALA A 180 18.94 -21.00 -7.36
CA ALA A 180 18.06 -21.29 -8.49
C ALA A 180 16.97 -20.21 -8.69
N LEU A 181 16.46 -19.62 -7.62
CA LEU A 181 15.34 -18.66 -7.69
C LEU A 181 15.77 -17.25 -8.14
N LYS A 182 16.87 -16.72 -7.62
CA LYS A 182 17.32 -15.35 -7.92
C LYS A 182 17.48 -15.08 -9.42
N PRO A 183 18.10 -15.97 -10.23
CA PRO A 183 18.17 -15.77 -11.68
C PRO A 183 16.80 -15.69 -12.36
N LEU A 184 15.83 -16.50 -11.93
CA LEU A 184 14.47 -16.46 -12.48
C LEU A 184 13.77 -15.13 -12.19
N LEU A 185 13.87 -14.64 -10.96
CA LEU A 185 13.30 -13.35 -10.57
C LEU A 185 13.98 -12.18 -11.32
N ARG A 186 15.30 -12.23 -11.51
CA ARG A 186 16.02 -11.23 -12.32
C ARG A 186 15.57 -11.23 -13.77
N ALA A 187 15.40 -12.41 -14.37
CA ALA A 187 14.90 -12.51 -15.74
C ALA A 187 13.49 -11.93 -15.91
N LEU A 188 12.62 -12.05 -14.89
CA LEU A 188 11.31 -11.40 -14.89
C LEU A 188 11.41 -9.88 -14.77
N LEU A 189 12.29 -9.40 -13.89
CA LEU A 189 12.58 -7.98 -13.74
C LEU A 189 13.00 -7.36 -15.07
N GLU A 190 13.95 -8.00 -15.76
CA GLU A 190 14.48 -7.56 -17.06
C GLU A 190 13.44 -7.59 -18.18
N LYS A 191 12.45 -8.48 -18.10
CA LYS A 191 11.30 -8.52 -19.03
C LYS A 191 10.30 -7.38 -18.82
N GLY A 192 10.54 -6.49 -17.85
CA GLY A 192 9.61 -5.42 -17.48
C GLY A 192 8.48 -5.89 -16.57
N THR A 193 8.66 -7.02 -15.89
CA THR A 193 7.78 -7.49 -14.81
C THR A 193 8.42 -7.05 -13.49
N CYS A 194 8.33 -5.75 -13.19
CA CYS A 194 9.07 -5.14 -12.10
C CYS A 194 8.13 -4.54 -11.05
N GLY A 195 8.32 -4.98 -9.80
CA GLY A 195 8.05 -4.14 -8.64
C GLY A 195 9.17 -3.10 -8.52
N GLU A 196 9.03 -1.99 -9.23
CA GLU A 196 9.70 -0.72 -8.91
C GLU A 196 8.72 0.44 -9.08
N GLN A 197 8.90 1.40 -8.17
CA GLN A 197 8.04 2.52 -7.86
C GLN A 197 7.65 3.36 -9.08
N THR A 198 6.35 3.60 -9.26
CA THR A 198 5.79 4.93 -9.57
C THR A 198 4.30 4.95 -9.23
N VAL A 199 3.97 5.34 -7.99
CA VAL A 199 2.79 6.18 -7.68
C VAL A 199 3.19 7.12 -6.56
#